data_AF-A0A7S0G8E1-F1
#
_entry.id   AF-A0A7S0G8E1-F1
#
_cell.length_a   1.000
_cell.length_b   1.000
_cell.length_c   1.000
_cell.angle_alpha   90.00
_cell.angle_beta   90.00
_cell.angle_gamma   90.00
#
_symmetry.space_group_name_H-M   'P 1'
#
loop_
_entity.id
_entity.type
_entity.pdbx_description
1 polymer ?
#
loop_
_entity_poly.entity_id
_entity_poly.type
_entity_poly.pdbx_seq_one_letter_code
_entity_poly.pdbx_strand_id
1 'polypeptide(L)'
;MASKYHNDPDINLMVGLGYEENLGDSIQQYGVKAFPTYVLFSDSGKKEVGRISGVDFAKIEDLVNGCSAIKDKGFGSGEGQSLGGSGTTLSPAEARAKFLAKFGAASPSQPKNVDEEEDTKPASTPQDVEMKVEPSNDEAPPADDSKPMEIDDSTCVVVPDEPEMVDPTKDLSPELLQQLTEVMGFPLIRAQKALLNGGKNVDGAVEWLLQHQDEKDIDDPIKLVPKSAKPGAVASSYKCNECGKILSNMGNLELHANKTGHSDFEESTQQVKALSAEEKAAKVIVLKKLLQVKRAEREDEEKKQNVVLEQQRRSMGQQMGKSREQMAREKMSRDAKMRKKAKTDALRERERIRAELAKDKAERKANKGKLGSRIGVNGYAPDGIQYDVETKKDETDAKPAKPRVAPQKVDLGKNTPSTQKKIEEYIQKISTYRAGGDGGKCLKVLKAYVGNVADKDDEKYRTIKTDNNAYKTKIKPFLGAKQLLLLVGFSQGEHSDTLVLSPDADKCLLVETKAKLEAAFAAY
;
A
#
# COMPACT_ATOMS: atom_id res chain seq x y z
N MET A 1 -15.92 4.41 -24.66
CA MET A 1 -16.18 4.39 -23.20
C MET A 1 -17.61 3.99 -22.86
N ALA A 2 -18.64 4.55 -23.52
CA ALA A 2 -20.04 4.22 -23.24
C ALA A 2 -20.37 2.71 -23.28
N SER A 3 -19.76 1.94 -24.19
CA SER A 3 -20.01 0.49 -24.34
C SER A 3 -19.52 -0.36 -23.16
N LYS A 4 -18.57 0.11 -22.35
CA LYS A 4 -18.09 -0.63 -21.16
C LYS A 4 -19.00 -0.46 -19.94
N TYR A 5 -19.82 0.60 -19.91
CA TYR A 5 -20.70 0.93 -18.80
C TYR A 5 -22.18 0.78 -19.14
N HIS A 6 -22.51 0.45 -20.39
CA HIS A 6 -23.89 0.27 -20.85
C HIS A 6 -24.58 -0.97 -20.27
N ASN A 7 -23.81 -1.91 -19.72
CA ASN A 7 -24.32 -3.22 -19.26
C ASN A 7 -24.45 -3.34 -17.74
N ASP A 8 -24.12 -2.29 -16.97
CA ASP A 8 -24.31 -2.27 -15.51
C ASP A 8 -25.58 -1.47 -15.18
N PRO A 9 -26.70 -2.13 -14.81
CA PRO A 9 -27.97 -1.45 -14.52
C PRO A 9 -27.90 -0.56 -13.26
N ASP A 10 -26.87 -0.72 -12.43
CA ASP A 10 -26.68 0.01 -11.17
C ASP A 10 -25.79 1.27 -11.32
N ILE A 11 -25.17 1.50 -12.50
CA ILE A 11 -24.29 2.65 -12.73
C ILE A 11 -25.00 3.66 -13.64
N ASN A 12 -25.67 4.64 -13.02
CA ASN A 12 -26.25 5.77 -13.73
C ASN A 12 -25.17 6.83 -14.04
N LEU A 13 -24.32 6.54 -15.03
CA LEU A 13 -23.25 7.45 -15.50
C LEU A 13 -23.85 8.64 -16.24
N MET A 14 -24.14 9.72 -15.51
CA MET A 14 -24.70 10.95 -16.06
C MET A 14 -23.67 11.79 -16.82
N VAL A 15 -22.41 11.81 -16.36
CA VAL A 15 -21.29 12.56 -16.96
C VAL A 15 -20.01 11.75 -16.79
N GLY A 16 -19.18 11.69 -17.85
CA GLY A 16 -17.89 11.00 -17.82
C GLY A 16 -16.79 11.83 -18.46
N LEU A 17 -15.66 11.94 -17.75
CA LEU A 17 -14.41 12.49 -18.27
C LEU A 17 -13.52 11.33 -18.72
N GLY A 18 -13.28 11.25 -20.03
CA GLY A 18 -12.47 10.18 -20.61
C GLY A 18 -11.00 10.54 -20.75
N TYR A 19 -10.11 9.77 -20.12
CA TYR A 19 -8.66 9.84 -20.37
C TYR A 19 -8.25 8.94 -21.53
N GLU A 20 -7.32 9.40 -22.36
CA GLU A 20 -6.95 8.78 -23.65
C GLU A 20 -6.31 7.39 -23.54
N GLU A 21 -5.70 7.03 -22.40
CA GLU A 21 -5.21 5.65 -22.14
C GLU A 21 -6.33 4.61 -22.28
N ASN A 22 -7.58 5.03 -22.07
CA ASN A 22 -8.76 4.17 -22.19
C ASN A 22 -9.40 4.18 -23.59
N LEU A 23 -8.93 5.00 -24.54
CA LEU A 23 -9.49 5.10 -25.89
C LEU A 23 -8.77 4.24 -26.95
N GLY A 24 -7.52 3.81 -26.69
CA GLY A 24 -6.80 2.84 -27.53
C GLY A 24 -6.75 3.22 -29.02
N ASP A 25 -7.07 2.28 -29.92
CA ASP A 25 -7.00 2.46 -31.38
C ASP A 25 -8.04 3.44 -31.96
N SER A 26 -8.98 3.92 -31.13
CA SER A 26 -10.06 4.81 -31.55
C SER A 26 -9.60 6.28 -31.73
N ILE A 27 -8.36 6.61 -31.36
CA ILE A 27 -7.81 7.99 -31.35
C ILE A 27 -7.93 8.67 -32.73
N GLN A 28 -7.75 7.91 -33.82
CA GLN A 28 -7.85 8.44 -35.19
C GLN A 28 -9.28 8.77 -35.61
N GLN A 29 -10.27 8.03 -35.10
CA GLN A 29 -11.69 8.25 -35.40
C GLN A 29 -12.23 9.48 -34.68
N TYR A 30 -11.67 9.79 -33.50
CA TYR A 30 -12.10 10.95 -32.74
C TYR A 30 -11.38 12.25 -33.11
N GLY A 31 -10.26 12.24 -33.85
CA GLY A 31 -9.63 13.47 -34.36
C GLY A 31 -8.87 14.27 -33.29
N VAL A 32 -8.12 13.58 -32.43
CA VAL A 32 -7.24 14.19 -31.41
C VAL A 32 -6.04 14.87 -32.08
N LYS A 33 -5.83 16.17 -31.82
CA LYS A 33 -4.75 16.98 -32.44
C LYS A 33 -3.60 17.36 -31.49
N ALA A 34 -3.83 17.34 -30.17
CA ALA A 34 -2.83 17.69 -29.16
C ALA A 34 -3.10 16.93 -27.84
N PHE A 35 -2.07 16.72 -27.02
CA PHE A 35 -2.15 15.94 -25.77
C PHE A 35 -1.92 16.86 -24.55
N PRO A 36 -2.66 16.71 -23.43
CA PRO A 36 -3.84 15.85 -23.21
C PRO A 36 -5.13 16.46 -23.78
N THR A 37 -6.09 15.66 -24.27
CA THR A 37 -7.46 16.16 -24.55
C THR A 37 -8.51 15.63 -23.57
N TYR A 38 -9.44 16.51 -23.21
CA TYR A 38 -10.58 16.23 -22.35
C TYR A 38 -11.86 16.28 -23.17
N VAL A 39 -12.73 15.29 -23.02
CA VAL A 39 -14.02 15.20 -23.70
C VAL A 39 -15.12 14.98 -22.66
N LEU A 40 -16.18 15.81 -22.73
CA LEU A 40 -17.35 15.69 -21.88
C LEU A 40 -18.51 15.07 -22.67
N PHE A 41 -19.10 14.02 -22.11
CA PHE A 41 -20.29 13.38 -22.66
C PHE A 41 -21.49 13.57 -21.73
N SER A 42 -22.65 13.90 -22.30
CA SER A 42 -23.95 13.91 -21.63
C SER A 42 -24.83 12.74 -22.07
N ASP A 43 -25.97 12.56 -21.40
CA ASP A 43 -27.00 11.57 -21.74
C ASP A 43 -26.46 10.14 -21.83
N SER A 44 -25.85 9.68 -20.73
CA SER A 44 -25.35 8.31 -20.61
C SER A 44 -24.28 7.95 -21.66
N GLY A 45 -23.48 8.93 -22.08
CA GLY A 45 -22.39 8.73 -23.04
C GLY A 45 -22.82 8.75 -24.51
N LYS A 46 -24.04 9.20 -24.83
CA LYS A 46 -24.56 9.23 -26.22
C LYS A 46 -24.29 10.53 -26.96
N LYS A 47 -24.07 11.65 -26.25
CA LYS A 47 -23.87 12.98 -26.85
C LYS A 47 -22.58 13.62 -26.35
N GLU A 48 -21.69 14.01 -27.27
CA GLU A 48 -20.50 14.82 -26.95
C GLU A 48 -20.93 16.28 -26.78
N VAL A 49 -20.70 16.85 -25.60
CA VAL A 49 -21.05 18.24 -25.26
C VAL A 49 -19.94 19.18 -25.70
N GLY A 50 -18.68 18.76 -25.55
CA GLY A 50 -17.54 19.51 -26.04
C GLY A 50 -16.20 18.88 -25.68
N ARG A 51 -15.14 19.45 -26.29
CA ARG A 51 -13.78 18.95 -26.23
C ARG A 51 -12.77 20.07 -26.04
N ILE A 52 -11.80 19.82 -25.16
CA ILE A 52 -10.71 20.75 -24.87
C ILE A 52 -9.39 20.03 -25.12
N SER A 53 -8.48 20.67 -25.86
CA SER A 53 -7.14 20.17 -26.12
C SER A 53 -6.10 20.95 -25.32
N GLY A 54 -5.19 20.26 -24.66
CA GLY A 54 -4.17 20.83 -23.79
C GLY A 54 -4.59 20.88 -22.32
N VAL A 55 -3.68 21.35 -21.47
CA VAL A 55 -3.91 21.54 -20.03
C VAL A 55 -4.46 22.94 -19.78
N ASP A 56 -5.76 23.13 -20.02
CA ASP A 56 -6.46 24.40 -19.78
C ASP A 56 -7.59 24.21 -18.76
N PHE A 57 -7.27 24.33 -17.46
CA PHE A 57 -8.22 24.06 -16.36
C PHE A 57 -9.45 24.99 -16.38
N ALA A 58 -9.27 26.27 -16.71
CA ALA A 58 -10.37 27.23 -16.79
C ALA A 58 -11.42 26.83 -17.84
N LYS A 59 -10.98 26.36 -19.01
CA LYS A 59 -11.90 25.90 -20.07
C LYS A 59 -12.66 24.65 -19.65
N ILE A 60 -12.00 23.76 -18.90
CA ILE A 60 -12.63 22.52 -18.39
C ILE A 60 -13.72 22.89 -17.39
N GLU A 61 -13.43 23.84 -16.50
CA GLU A 61 -14.38 24.35 -15.52
C GLU A 61 -15.59 25.02 -16.20
N ASP A 62 -15.37 25.89 -17.20
CA ASP A 62 -16.44 26.49 -17.99
C ASP A 62 -17.32 25.45 -18.70
N LEU A 63 -16.68 24.40 -19.24
CA LEU A 63 -17.36 23.34 -19.99
C LEU A 63 -18.19 22.42 -19.08
N VAL A 64 -17.76 22.23 -17.83
CA VAL A 64 -18.54 21.54 -16.79
C VAL A 64 -19.69 22.43 -16.30
N ASN A 65 -19.42 23.71 -16.04
CA ASN A 65 -20.42 24.67 -15.54
C ASN A 65 -21.50 25.03 -16.57
N GLY A 66 -21.20 24.91 -17.87
CA GLY A 66 -22.14 25.08 -18.97
C GLY A 66 -23.06 23.87 -19.22
N CYS A 67 -22.78 22.71 -18.63
CA CYS A 67 -23.58 21.50 -18.83
C CYS A 67 -24.82 21.50 -17.91
N SER A 68 -26.00 21.78 -18.46
CA SER A 68 -27.27 21.86 -17.71
C SER A 68 -27.64 20.58 -16.94
N ALA A 69 -27.24 19.41 -17.46
CA ALA A 69 -27.45 18.11 -16.80
C ALA A 69 -26.78 18.00 -15.41
N ILE A 70 -25.75 18.81 -15.14
CA ILE A 70 -25.02 18.87 -13.87
C ILE A 70 -25.69 19.86 -12.89
N LYS A 71 -26.25 20.95 -13.41
CA LYS A 71 -26.95 21.99 -12.61
C LYS A 71 -28.30 21.52 -12.06
N ASP A 72 -29.08 20.78 -12.85
CA ASP A 72 -30.46 20.41 -12.47
C ASP A 72 -30.54 19.31 -11.38
N LYS A 73 -29.42 18.66 -11.01
CA LYS A 73 -29.38 17.60 -9.99
C LYS A 73 -28.31 17.78 -8.90
N GLY A 74 -27.86 19.02 -8.67
CA GLY A 74 -27.14 19.39 -7.46
C GLY A 74 -25.73 18.81 -7.33
N PHE A 75 -24.96 18.73 -8.41
CA PHE A 75 -23.55 18.33 -8.34
C PHE A 75 -22.59 19.51 -8.04
N GLY A 76 -23.08 20.61 -7.45
CA GLY A 76 -22.23 21.79 -7.23
C GLY A 76 -22.67 22.76 -6.14
N SER A 77 -23.65 22.43 -5.29
CA SER A 77 -24.13 23.37 -4.27
C SER A 77 -24.69 22.74 -2.99
N GLY A 78 -24.30 21.50 -2.67
CA GLY A 78 -24.78 20.78 -1.49
C GLY A 78 -23.65 20.36 -0.56
N GLU A 79 -23.75 20.76 0.71
CA GLU A 79 -22.86 20.41 1.82
C GLU A 79 -22.59 18.89 1.87
N GLY A 80 -21.32 18.53 2.07
CA GLY A 80 -20.81 17.16 1.90
C GLY A 80 -21.51 16.10 2.75
N GLN A 81 -21.96 15.02 2.10
CA GLN A 81 -22.55 13.86 2.77
C GLN A 81 -21.48 12.85 3.22
N SER A 82 -21.57 12.44 4.49
CA SER A 82 -20.76 11.36 5.08
C SER A 82 -21.29 9.98 4.69
N LEU A 83 -20.40 9.09 4.26
CA LEU A 83 -20.71 7.71 3.87
C LEU A 83 -20.91 6.82 5.11
N GLY A 84 -22.15 6.71 5.58
CA GLY A 84 -22.53 5.67 6.54
C GLY A 84 -23.86 5.93 7.25
N GLY A 85 -24.92 5.30 6.74
CA GLY A 85 -26.11 4.90 7.51
C GLY A 85 -27.06 5.98 8.03
N SER A 86 -28.26 6.02 7.42
CA SER A 86 -29.54 6.50 7.97
C SER A 86 -29.61 7.91 8.57
N GLY A 87 -30.02 8.86 7.73
CA GLY A 87 -31.16 9.75 8.02
C GLY A 87 -31.10 10.59 9.29
N THR A 88 -30.25 11.61 9.31
CA THR A 88 -30.62 12.94 9.82
C THR A 88 -29.59 13.96 9.31
N THR A 89 -30.08 15.01 8.65
CA THR A 89 -29.26 16.14 8.18
C THR A 89 -28.83 16.97 9.38
N LEU A 90 -27.59 16.81 9.83
CA LEU A 90 -27.00 17.66 10.85
C LEU A 90 -26.15 18.74 10.18
N SER A 91 -26.23 19.96 10.72
CA SER A 91 -25.41 21.06 10.23
C SER A 91 -23.92 20.76 10.40
N PRO A 92 -23.03 21.33 9.56
CA PRO A 92 -21.58 21.10 9.67
C PRO A 92 -20.99 21.43 11.05
N ALA A 93 -21.62 22.35 11.80
CA ALA A 93 -21.22 22.73 13.15
C ALA A 93 -21.55 21.63 14.19
N GLU A 94 -22.72 20.99 14.08
CA GLU A 94 -23.14 19.92 15.00
C GLU A 94 -22.37 18.62 14.78
N ALA A 95 -22.02 18.30 13.53
CA ALA A 95 -21.16 17.16 13.22
C ALA A 95 -19.76 17.32 13.82
N ARG A 96 -19.20 18.53 13.75
CA ARG A 96 -17.90 18.88 14.37
C ARG A 96 -17.99 18.85 15.90
N ALA A 97 -19.07 19.35 16.49
CA ALA A 97 -19.30 19.31 17.93
C ALA A 97 -19.42 17.87 18.48
N LYS A 98 -20.11 16.96 17.75
CA LYS A 98 -20.19 15.54 18.12
C LYS A 98 -18.86 14.80 17.96
N PHE A 99 -18.05 15.15 16.96
CA PHE A 99 -16.69 14.62 16.82
C PHE A 99 -15.76 15.12 17.93
N LEU A 100 -15.82 16.40 18.30
CA LEU A 100 -15.05 16.95 19.43
C LEU A 100 -15.51 16.37 20.78
N ALA A 101 -16.82 16.16 20.96
CA ALA A 101 -17.36 15.52 22.16
C ALA A 101 -16.91 14.06 22.30
N LYS A 102 -16.66 13.37 21.18
CA LYS A 102 -16.12 12.01 21.15
C LYS A 102 -14.63 11.92 21.50
N PHE A 103 -13.92 13.05 21.55
CA PHE A 103 -12.47 13.13 21.84
C PHE A 103 -12.10 13.94 23.10
N GLY A 104 -13.06 14.41 23.90
CA GLY A 104 -12.78 14.94 25.25
C GLY A 104 -12.01 16.28 25.27
N ALA A 105 -12.76 17.37 25.03
CA ALA A 105 -12.57 18.77 25.49
C ALA A 105 -11.21 19.50 25.37
N ALA A 106 -11.20 20.62 24.62
CA ALA A 106 -11.15 22.02 25.12
C ALA A 106 -10.70 23.01 24.01
N SER A 107 -11.40 24.15 23.91
CA SER A 107 -11.25 25.22 22.89
C SER A 107 -10.00 26.11 23.12
N PRO A 108 -9.50 26.82 22.10
CA PRO A 108 -9.55 28.29 22.20
C PRO A 108 -9.83 29.07 20.89
N SER A 109 -10.69 30.08 21.05
CA SER A 109 -10.71 31.47 20.52
C SER A 109 -10.29 31.84 19.09
N GLN A 110 -11.17 32.64 18.47
CA GLN A 110 -11.13 33.31 17.16
C GLN A 110 -9.96 34.30 16.95
N PRO A 111 -9.72 34.71 15.69
CA PRO A 111 -9.92 36.13 15.37
C PRO A 111 -10.87 36.39 14.18
N LYS A 112 -11.37 37.62 14.16
CA LYS A 112 -12.44 38.21 13.35
C LYS A 112 -11.94 38.74 11.99
N ASN A 113 -12.87 38.70 11.02
CA ASN A 113 -13.15 39.56 9.85
C ASN A 113 -12.14 40.63 9.42
N VAL A 114 -11.92 40.77 8.09
CA VAL A 114 -12.36 41.93 7.27
C VAL A 114 -12.57 41.49 5.81
N ASP A 115 -13.52 42.18 5.18
CA ASP A 115 -14.31 41.99 3.97
C ASP A 115 -13.64 42.10 2.58
N GLU A 116 -14.51 41.92 1.60
CA GLU A 116 -14.37 41.79 0.14
C GLU A 116 -13.99 43.09 -0.64
N GLU A 117 -13.66 42.86 -1.92
CA GLU A 117 -13.88 43.68 -3.13
C GLU A 117 -12.64 44.22 -3.90
N GLU A 118 -12.54 43.71 -5.15
CA GLU A 118 -12.36 44.37 -6.47
C GLU A 118 -11.40 45.59 -6.59
N ASP A 119 -10.54 45.79 -7.58
CA ASP A 119 -10.42 45.25 -8.95
C ASP A 119 -9.10 45.76 -9.59
N THR A 120 -8.80 45.32 -10.81
CA THR A 120 -7.83 45.86 -11.82
C THR A 120 -6.34 45.44 -11.84
N LYS A 121 -5.99 44.76 -12.96
CA LYS A 121 -4.66 44.65 -13.62
C LYS A 121 -4.38 45.93 -14.46
N PRO A 122 -3.16 46.21 -15.04
CA PRO A 122 -2.16 45.24 -15.52
C PRO A 122 -0.65 45.62 -15.47
N ALA A 123 0.16 44.58 -15.76
CA ALA A 123 1.44 44.56 -16.51
C ALA A 123 2.66 45.37 -16.04
N SER A 124 3.77 44.66 -15.72
CA SER A 124 5.04 44.66 -16.48
C SER A 124 6.23 44.17 -15.62
N THR A 125 6.90 43.09 -16.04
CA THR A 125 8.32 42.78 -15.75
C THR A 125 9.19 43.64 -16.70
N PRO A 126 10.55 43.72 -16.62
CA PRO A 126 11.51 43.07 -15.72
C PRO A 126 12.64 44.00 -15.19
N GLN A 127 13.50 43.51 -14.29
CA GLN A 127 14.97 43.53 -14.47
C GLN A 127 15.73 43.05 -13.23
N ASP A 128 16.82 42.37 -13.55
CA ASP A 128 17.94 41.90 -12.74
C ASP A 128 18.52 42.98 -11.82
N VAL A 129 19.11 42.60 -10.68
CA VAL A 129 20.50 42.90 -10.27
C VAL A 129 20.78 42.24 -8.91
N GLU A 130 21.63 41.22 -8.96
CA GLU A 130 22.84 40.97 -8.16
C GLU A 130 22.93 41.37 -6.67
N MET A 131 23.31 40.34 -5.91
CA MET A 131 23.64 40.27 -4.49
C MET A 131 25.11 40.67 -4.26
N LYS A 132 25.41 41.54 -3.28
CA LYS A 132 26.79 41.84 -2.84
C LYS A 132 26.88 42.16 -1.33
N VAL A 133 27.10 41.10 -0.55
CA VAL A 133 28.18 40.85 0.45
C VAL A 133 28.71 42.02 1.33
N GLU A 134 28.45 41.88 2.65
CA GLU A 134 29.30 42.12 3.87
C GLU A 134 29.74 43.54 4.31
N PRO A 135 30.37 43.75 5.50
CA PRO A 135 29.99 43.43 6.90
C PRO A 135 30.34 44.62 7.87
N SER A 136 30.53 44.36 9.20
CA SER A 136 31.08 45.24 10.29
C SER A 136 30.06 46.09 11.07
N ASN A 137 30.17 46.41 12.37
CA ASN A 137 31.07 46.05 13.48
C ASN A 137 30.37 46.34 14.83
N ASP A 138 30.90 45.71 15.89
CA ASP A 138 30.86 45.95 17.35
C ASP A 138 30.08 47.13 17.95
N GLU A 139 29.33 46.89 19.04
CA GLU A 139 29.57 47.51 20.37
C GLU A 139 28.63 46.98 21.48
N ALA A 140 29.14 46.89 22.71
CA ALA A 140 28.45 46.59 23.97
C ALA A 140 29.06 47.51 25.06
N PRO A 141 28.55 47.62 26.31
CA PRO A 141 27.20 47.62 26.90
C PRO A 141 26.94 48.97 27.67
N PRO A 142 25.98 49.16 28.64
CA PRO A 142 26.01 48.59 30.00
C PRO A 142 24.60 48.34 30.64
N ALA A 143 24.60 48.04 31.95
CA ALA A 143 23.57 47.39 32.76
C ALA A 143 22.63 48.31 33.60
N ASP A 144 21.60 47.66 34.18
CA ASP A 144 20.96 47.85 35.51
C ASP A 144 19.49 48.35 35.59
N ASP A 145 18.81 47.82 36.63
CA ASP A 145 17.59 48.22 37.35
C ASP A 145 16.23 47.47 37.20
N SER A 146 16.00 46.56 38.16
CA SER A 146 14.98 46.59 39.25
C SER A 146 13.45 46.68 38.99
N LYS A 147 12.76 45.50 39.06
CA LYS A 147 11.58 45.05 39.91
C LYS A 147 10.24 45.88 40.00
N PRO A 148 9.12 45.39 40.60
CA PRO A 148 8.13 44.31 40.28
C PRO A 148 6.66 44.82 40.04
N MET A 149 5.73 43.97 39.58
CA MET A 149 4.27 44.09 39.80
C MET A 149 3.66 42.68 39.78
N GLU A 150 3.23 42.14 40.91
CA GLU A 150 1.92 42.23 41.57
C GLU A 150 0.88 41.22 41.03
N ILE A 151 0.21 40.61 42.00
CA ILE A 151 -0.62 39.41 41.94
C ILE A 151 -2.08 39.86 41.89
N ASP A 152 -2.85 39.32 40.96
CA ASP A 152 -4.30 39.28 40.99
C ASP A 152 -4.78 37.82 41.15
N ASP A 153 -5.18 37.54 42.38
CA ASP A 153 -5.83 36.34 42.87
C ASP A 153 -7.28 36.27 42.36
N SER A 154 -7.63 35.22 41.62
CA SER A 154 -9.00 34.72 41.51
C SER A 154 -9.03 33.25 41.08
N THR A 155 -9.02 32.41 42.12
CA THR A 155 -9.85 31.20 42.25
C THR A 155 -9.52 29.99 41.38
N CYS A 156 -8.77 29.04 41.97
CA CYS A 156 -8.98 27.60 41.84
C CYS A 156 -8.50 26.94 43.15
N VAL A 157 -9.34 26.95 44.17
CA VAL A 157 -9.14 26.12 45.37
C VAL A 157 -9.23 24.67 44.92
N VAL A 158 -8.08 24.02 44.68
CA VAL A 158 -8.01 22.57 44.68
C VAL A 158 -8.04 22.17 46.15
N VAL A 159 -9.24 21.89 46.64
CA VAL A 159 -9.47 21.17 47.89
C VAL A 159 -8.65 19.88 47.80
N PRO A 160 -7.75 19.59 48.76
CA PRO A 160 -7.13 18.28 48.86
C PRO A 160 -8.25 17.26 49.11
N ASP A 161 -8.41 16.28 48.23
CA ASP A 161 -9.29 15.13 48.47
C ASP A 161 -8.87 14.46 49.78
N GLU A 162 -9.62 14.74 50.84
CA GLU A 162 -9.67 13.88 52.02
C GLU A 162 -10.18 12.51 51.57
N PRO A 163 -9.62 11.39 52.07
CA PRO A 163 -10.09 10.07 51.68
C PRO A 163 -11.54 9.89 52.17
N GLU A 164 -12.51 10.00 51.26
CA GLU A 164 -13.90 9.69 51.54
C GLU A 164 -14.01 8.25 52.05
N MET A 165 -14.46 8.11 53.30
CA MET A 165 -14.83 6.85 53.91
C MET A 165 -16.15 6.39 53.28
N VAL A 166 -16.12 5.39 52.40
CA VAL A 166 -17.31 4.90 51.70
C VAL A 166 -17.92 3.72 52.47
N ASP A 167 -19.24 3.77 52.71
CA ASP A 167 -20.03 2.66 53.23
C ASP A 167 -20.16 1.56 52.16
N PRO A 168 -19.48 0.40 52.31
CA PRO A 168 -19.52 -0.68 51.32
C PRO A 168 -20.91 -1.32 51.18
N THR A 169 -21.80 -1.04 52.13
CA THR A 169 -23.19 -1.51 52.19
C THR A 169 -24.10 -0.90 51.12
N LYS A 170 -23.73 0.24 50.54
CA LYS A 170 -24.53 0.93 49.51
C LYS A 170 -24.44 0.27 48.13
N ASP A 171 -23.37 -0.48 47.88
CA ASP A 171 -23.11 -1.16 46.60
C ASP A 171 -23.69 -2.60 46.55
N LEU A 172 -24.52 -2.97 47.54
CA LEU A 172 -25.17 -4.28 47.63
C LEU A 172 -26.55 -4.24 46.97
N SER A 173 -26.86 -5.24 46.17
CA SER A 173 -28.15 -5.36 45.50
C SER A 173 -29.28 -5.64 46.50
N PRO A 174 -30.37 -4.85 46.51
CA PRO A 174 -31.47 -5.03 47.45
C PRO A 174 -32.21 -6.37 47.25
N GLU A 175 -32.26 -6.90 46.03
CA GLU A 175 -32.92 -8.17 45.71
C GLU A 175 -32.23 -9.37 46.39
N LEU A 176 -30.90 -9.45 46.35
CA LEU A 176 -30.15 -10.52 47.02
C LEU A 176 -30.24 -10.41 48.55
N LEU A 177 -30.29 -9.18 49.07
CA LEU A 177 -30.53 -8.95 50.49
C LEU A 177 -31.93 -9.43 50.89
N GLN A 178 -32.97 -9.06 50.14
CA GLN A 178 -34.34 -9.54 50.36
C GLN A 178 -34.43 -11.07 50.29
N GLN A 179 -33.74 -11.71 49.34
CA GLN A 179 -33.71 -13.16 49.25
C GLN A 179 -33.07 -13.81 50.49
N LEU A 180 -31.96 -13.26 50.99
CA LEU A 180 -31.31 -13.78 52.20
C LEU A 180 -32.08 -13.45 53.49
N THR A 181 -32.78 -12.32 53.56
CA THR A 181 -33.49 -11.89 54.76
C THR A 181 -34.94 -12.39 54.82
N GLU A 182 -35.70 -12.30 53.73
CA GLU A 182 -37.14 -12.60 53.68
C GLU A 182 -37.41 -14.07 53.33
N VAL A 183 -36.63 -14.66 52.41
CA VAL A 183 -36.83 -16.06 51.99
C VAL A 183 -36.05 -17.04 52.87
N MET A 184 -34.81 -16.69 53.22
CA MET A 184 -33.91 -17.57 54.00
C MET A 184 -33.86 -17.22 55.49
N GLY A 185 -34.40 -16.06 55.89
CA GLY A 185 -34.57 -15.68 57.30
C GLY A 185 -33.30 -15.20 58.02
N PHE A 186 -32.23 -14.85 57.30
CA PHE A 186 -31.01 -14.34 57.93
C PHE A 186 -31.15 -12.87 58.35
N PRO A 187 -30.55 -12.44 59.49
CA PRO A 187 -30.58 -11.05 59.90
C PRO A 187 -29.78 -10.16 58.92
N LEU A 188 -30.23 -8.92 58.74
CA LEU A 188 -29.73 -8.00 57.71
C LEU A 188 -28.20 -7.80 57.75
N ILE A 189 -27.62 -7.69 58.95
CA ILE A 189 -26.18 -7.46 59.14
C ILE A 189 -25.37 -8.68 58.65
N ARG A 190 -25.87 -9.89 58.92
CA ARG A 190 -25.25 -11.14 58.46
C ARG A 190 -25.36 -11.28 56.95
N ALA A 191 -26.53 -11.00 56.38
CA ALA A 191 -26.74 -11.03 54.94
C ALA A 191 -25.82 -10.02 54.21
N GLN A 192 -25.65 -8.82 54.76
CA GLN A 192 -24.76 -7.80 54.21
C GLN A 192 -23.29 -8.22 54.27
N LYS A 193 -22.80 -8.70 55.42
CA LYS A 193 -21.42 -9.21 55.56
C LYS A 193 -21.15 -10.41 54.66
N ALA A 194 -22.10 -11.34 54.57
CA ALA A 194 -22.00 -12.51 53.75
C ALA A 194 -21.96 -12.19 52.25
N LEU A 195 -22.72 -11.21 51.78
CA LEU A 195 -22.64 -10.77 50.38
C LEU A 195 -21.34 -10.02 50.08
N LEU A 196 -20.79 -9.29 51.06
CA LEU A 196 -19.50 -8.61 50.90
C LEU A 196 -18.33 -9.59 50.80
N ASN A 197 -18.32 -10.65 51.61
CA ASN A 197 -17.23 -11.63 51.65
C ASN A 197 -17.45 -12.83 50.70
N GLY A 198 -18.71 -13.17 50.41
CA GLY A 198 -19.13 -14.29 49.55
C GLY A 198 -19.26 -13.93 48.06
N GLY A 199 -18.62 -12.84 47.62
CA GLY A 199 -18.53 -12.49 46.19
C GLY A 199 -19.83 -11.97 45.55
N LYS A 200 -20.74 -11.38 46.34
CA LYS A 200 -22.01 -10.77 45.88
C LYS A 200 -22.98 -11.73 45.19
N ASN A 201 -22.96 -13.02 45.54
CA ASN A 201 -23.91 -14.04 45.06
C ASN A 201 -24.60 -14.71 46.25
N VAL A 202 -25.83 -15.24 46.06
CA VAL A 202 -26.59 -15.90 47.14
C VAL A 202 -25.86 -17.14 47.66
N ASP A 203 -25.46 -18.03 46.77
CA ASP A 203 -24.84 -19.31 47.15
C ASP A 203 -23.52 -19.10 47.91
N GLY A 204 -22.69 -18.15 47.44
CA GLY A 204 -21.44 -17.79 48.10
C GLY A 204 -21.65 -17.10 49.45
N ALA A 205 -22.71 -16.29 49.59
CA ALA A 205 -23.08 -15.69 50.87
C ALA A 205 -23.56 -16.76 51.87
N VAL A 206 -24.36 -17.74 51.42
CA VAL A 206 -24.83 -18.84 52.27
C VAL A 206 -23.67 -19.73 52.71
N GLU A 207 -22.75 -20.06 51.82
CA GLU A 207 -21.56 -20.85 52.16
C GLU A 207 -20.67 -20.12 53.17
N TRP A 208 -20.50 -18.80 53.01
CA TRP A 208 -19.76 -17.98 53.98
C TRP A 208 -20.45 -17.95 55.34
N LEU A 209 -21.78 -17.79 55.39
CA LEU A 209 -22.56 -17.81 56.64
C LEU A 209 -22.45 -19.14 57.37
N LEU A 210 -22.51 -20.27 56.65
CA LEU A 210 -22.39 -21.60 57.24
C LEU A 210 -21.02 -21.83 57.89
N GLN A 211 -19.96 -21.29 57.30
CA GLN A 211 -18.59 -21.43 57.83
C GLN A 211 -18.33 -20.52 59.03
N HIS A 212 -18.97 -19.35 59.07
CA HIS A 212 -18.65 -18.34 60.08
C HIS A 212 -19.71 -18.26 61.19
N GLN A 213 -20.85 -18.97 61.12
CA GLN A 213 -22.02 -18.86 62.03
C GLN A 213 -21.75 -18.87 63.55
N ASP A 214 -20.61 -19.41 63.99
CA ASP A 214 -20.24 -19.55 65.41
C ASP A 214 -19.29 -18.44 65.91
N GLU A 215 -18.85 -17.53 65.04
CA GLU A 215 -17.99 -16.40 65.42
C GLU A 215 -18.78 -15.28 66.14
N LYS A 216 -18.26 -14.79 67.26
CA LYS A 216 -18.96 -13.83 68.14
C LYS A 216 -19.08 -12.42 67.55
N ASP A 217 -18.32 -12.11 66.50
CA ASP A 217 -18.20 -10.81 65.82
C ASP A 217 -19.04 -10.71 64.53
N ILE A 218 -19.76 -11.78 64.18
CA ILE A 218 -20.66 -11.80 63.02
C ILE A 218 -21.73 -10.70 63.10
N ASP A 219 -22.26 -10.41 64.29
CA ASP A 219 -23.33 -9.43 64.48
C ASP A 219 -22.81 -8.00 64.71
N ASP A 220 -21.48 -7.79 64.70
CA ASP A 220 -20.90 -6.46 64.90
C ASP A 220 -21.20 -5.51 63.71
N PRO A 221 -21.44 -4.21 63.94
CA PRO A 221 -21.62 -3.24 62.87
C PRO A 221 -20.44 -3.19 61.87
N ILE A 222 -20.74 -3.10 60.57
CA ILE A 222 -19.74 -3.05 59.49
C ILE A 222 -18.90 -1.77 59.60
N LYS A 223 -17.56 -1.90 59.63
CA LYS A 223 -16.63 -0.76 59.72
C LYS A 223 -16.36 -0.16 58.33
N LEU A 224 -16.35 1.17 58.24
CA LEU A 224 -16.03 1.96 57.05
C LEU A 224 -14.55 1.78 56.64
N VAL A 225 -14.26 1.61 55.34
CA VAL A 225 -12.89 1.37 54.82
C VAL A 225 -12.58 2.35 53.66
N PRO A 226 -11.36 2.93 53.57
CA PRO A 226 -10.99 3.77 52.42
C PRO A 226 -10.89 2.94 51.13
N LYS A 227 -11.31 3.54 50.01
CA LYS A 227 -11.61 2.94 48.68
C LYS A 227 -10.48 2.15 47.99
N SER A 228 -9.33 1.96 48.64
CA SER A 228 -8.21 1.20 48.09
C SER A 228 -7.27 0.64 49.18
N ALA A 229 -7.79 -0.22 50.05
CA ALA A 229 -6.97 -1.03 50.94
C ALA A 229 -7.47 -2.48 50.99
N LYS A 230 -6.68 -3.42 50.46
CA LYS A 230 -6.75 -4.83 50.86
C LYS A 230 -6.32 -4.91 52.33
N PRO A 231 -7.05 -5.60 53.22
CA PRO A 231 -6.64 -5.71 54.62
C PRO A 231 -5.48 -6.72 54.71
N GLY A 232 -4.27 -6.27 55.05
CA GLY A 232 -3.15 -7.17 55.37
C GLY A 232 -1.70 -6.71 55.15
N ALA A 233 -1.40 -5.48 54.71
CA ALA A 233 0.00 -5.08 54.49
C ALA A 233 0.61 -4.31 55.69
N VAL A 234 1.40 -5.02 56.50
CA VAL A 234 2.38 -4.41 57.41
C VAL A 234 3.51 -3.80 56.55
N ALA A 235 3.78 -2.50 56.69
CA ALA A 235 4.76 -1.80 55.88
C ALA A 235 6.20 -2.12 56.33
N SER A 236 6.85 -3.08 55.66
CA SER A 236 8.28 -3.41 55.85
C SER A 236 9.15 -2.58 54.88
N SER A 237 9.96 -1.66 55.40
CA SER A 237 11.00 -0.97 54.62
C SER A 237 12.30 -1.79 54.58
N TYR A 238 13.12 -1.60 53.55
CA TYR A 238 14.39 -2.33 53.37
C TYR A 238 15.57 -1.35 53.43
N LYS A 239 16.60 -1.61 54.22
CA LYS A 239 17.86 -0.85 54.22
C LYS A 239 18.94 -1.64 53.48
N CYS A 240 19.67 -0.98 52.60
CA CYS A 240 20.89 -1.51 51.99
C CYS A 240 22.03 -1.39 52.99
N ASN A 241 22.73 -2.48 53.31
CA ASN A 241 23.82 -2.46 54.29
C ASN A 241 25.10 -1.83 53.75
N GLU A 242 25.36 -1.99 52.46
CA GLU A 242 26.56 -1.45 51.79
C GLU A 242 26.50 0.08 51.66
N CYS A 243 25.30 0.65 51.53
CA CYS A 243 25.09 2.03 51.15
C CYS A 243 24.19 2.82 52.12
N GLY A 244 23.65 2.16 53.15
CA GLY A 244 22.83 2.75 54.22
C GLY A 244 21.48 3.32 53.76
N LYS A 245 21.08 3.12 52.49
CA LYS A 245 19.87 3.75 51.93
C LYS A 245 18.63 2.94 52.30
N ILE A 246 17.63 3.62 52.88
CA ILE A 246 16.34 3.04 53.21
C ILE A 246 15.39 3.15 52.00
N LEU A 247 14.81 2.03 51.63
CA LEU A 247 13.96 1.81 50.48
C LEU A 247 12.57 1.45 50.98
N SER A 248 11.55 2.10 50.43
CA SER A 248 10.17 2.02 50.92
C SER A 248 9.36 0.83 50.39
N ASN A 249 9.79 0.21 49.29
CA ASN A 249 9.06 -0.86 48.61
C ASN A 249 10.06 -1.78 47.87
N MET A 250 9.67 -3.04 47.66
CA MET A 250 10.42 -4.06 46.93
C MET A 250 10.87 -3.58 45.53
N GLY A 251 10.01 -2.84 44.81
CA GLY A 251 10.37 -2.30 43.51
C GLY A 251 11.49 -1.24 43.55
N ASN A 252 11.62 -0.49 44.66
CA ASN A 252 12.73 0.44 44.84
C ASN A 252 14.04 -0.30 45.19
N LEU A 253 13.94 -1.49 45.81
CA LEU A 253 15.06 -2.38 46.07
C LEU A 253 15.61 -2.99 44.79
N GLU A 254 14.75 -3.49 43.91
CA GLU A 254 15.16 -4.00 42.60
C GLU A 254 15.83 -2.92 41.73
N LEU A 255 15.28 -1.70 41.71
CA LEU A 255 15.90 -0.58 40.99
C LEU A 255 17.24 -0.16 41.60
N HIS A 256 17.39 -0.27 42.92
CA HIS A 256 18.67 0.00 43.57
C HIS A 256 19.69 -1.08 43.22
N ALA A 257 19.34 -2.35 43.36
CA ALA A 257 20.18 -3.49 43.00
C ALA A 257 20.63 -3.41 41.52
N ASN A 258 19.73 -3.10 40.58
CA ASN A 258 20.08 -2.99 39.16
C ASN A 258 20.94 -1.76 38.83
N LYS A 259 20.84 -0.68 39.61
CA LYS A 259 21.58 0.55 39.36
C LYS A 259 22.94 0.58 40.02
N THR A 260 23.07 0.01 41.22
CA THR A 260 24.30 0.06 42.02
C THR A 260 24.98 -1.30 42.13
N GLY A 261 24.30 -2.40 41.80
CA GLY A 261 24.84 -3.76 41.92
C GLY A 261 24.88 -4.31 43.34
N HIS A 262 24.30 -3.60 44.33
CA HIS A 262 24.31 -4.02 45.72
C HIS A 262 23.24 -5.10 45.95
N SER A 263 23.60 -6.16 46.69
CA SER A 263 22.74 -7.32 46.95
C SER A 263 22.33 -7.47 48.41
N ASP A 264 23.00 -6.77 49.33
CA ASP A 264 22.83 -7.00 50.76
C ASP A 264 21.81 -6.03 51.38
N PHE A 265 20.57 -6.52 51.54
CA PHE A 265 19.44 -5.76 52.09
C PHE A 265 18.93 -6.37 53.40
N GLU A 266 18.69 -5.53 54.40
CA GLU A 266 18.06 -5.88 55.67
C GLU A 266 16.67 -5.25 55.79
N GLU A 267 15.69 -5.98 56.28
CA GLU A 267 14.37 -5.43 56.62
C GLU A 267 14.50 -4.52 57.85
N SER A 268 14.21 -3.23 57.68
CA SER A 268 14.28 -2.24 58.76
C SER A 268 12.89 -1.76 59.16
N THR A 269 12.65 -1.63 60.45
CA THR A 269 11.39 -1.10 61.03
C THR A 269 11.29 0.43 60.98
N GLN A 270 12.26 1.10 60.33
CA GLN A 270 12.31 2.55 60.24
C GLN A 270 11.40 3.06 59.13
N GLN A 271 10.19 3.49 59.50
CA GLN A 271 9.26 4.13 58.58
C GLN A 271 9.94 5.36 57.95
N VAL A 272 10.05 5.34 56.61
CA VAL A 272 10.64 6.45 55.85
C VAL A 272 9.82 7.70 56.12
N LYS A 273 10.46 8.73 56.70
CA LYS A 273 9.86 10.04 56.94
C LYS A 273 9.26 10.53 55.62
N ALA A 274 7.94 10.72 55.60
CA ALA A 274 7.25 11.23 54.44
C ALA A 274 7.83 12.60 54.09
N LEU A 275 8.44 12.72 52.90
CA LEU A 275 8.94 14.00 52.41
C LEU A 275 7.84 15.07 52.49
N SER A 276 8.21 16.29 52.91
CA SER A 276 7.29 17.42 52.97
C SER A 276 6.70 17.71 51.59
N ALA A 277 5.49 18.28 51.57
CA ALA A 277 4.77 18.55 50.32
C ALA A 277 5.58 19.44 49.36
N GLU A 278 6.34 20.40 49.90
CA GLU A 278 7.16 21.35 49.15
C GLU A 278 8.38 20.70 48.49
N GLU A 279 9.08 19.78 49.18
CA GLU A 279 10.24 19.08 48.62
C GLU A 279 9.85 18.09 47.52
N LYS A 280 8.67 17.46 47.64
CA LYS A 280 8.11 16.60 46.60
C LYS A 280 7.76 17.43 45.36
N ALA A 281 7.15 18.59 45.54
CA ALA A 281 6.84 19.51 44.44
C ALA A 281 8.12 19.97 43.71
N ALA A 282 9.17 20.33 44.45
CA ALA A 282 10.46 20.71 43.87
C ALA A 282 11.10 19.57 43.06
N LYS A 283 11.07 18.33 43.58
CA LYS A 283 11.59 17.15 42.85
C LYS A 283 10.78 16.84 41.60
N VAL A 284 9.46 17.03 41.63
CA VAL A 284 8.60 16.89 40.44
C VAL A 284 8.95 17.93 39.37
N ILE A 285 9.25 19.17 39.76
CA ILE A 285 9.68 20.23 38.82
C ILE A 285 11.03 19.86 38.18
N VAL A 286 12.00 19.38 38.96
CA VAL A 286 13.30 18.93 38.46
C VAL A 286 13.16 17.74 37.50
N LEU A 287 12.32 16.76 37.83
CA LEU A 287 12.04 15.61 36.97
C LEU A 287 11.36 16.02 35.66
N LYS A 288 10.41 16.95 35.71
CA LYS A 288 9.76 17.50 34.51
C LYS A 288 10.76 18.21 33.59
N LYS A 289 11.68 19.01 34.15
CA LYS A 289 12.74 19.66 33.37
C LYS A 289 13.68 18.64 32.71
N LEU A 290 14.08 17.60 33.44
CA LEU A 290 14.93 16.54 32.89
C LEU A 290 14.22 15.75 31.77
N LEU A 291 12.92 15.46 31.94
CA LEU A 291 12.11 14.82 30.90
C LEU A 291 11.96 15.69 29.66
N GLN A 292 11.81 17.02 29.82
CA GLN A 292 11.77 17.95 28.69
C GLN A 292 13.10 17.98 27.92
N VAL A 293 14.23 18.07 28.62
CA VAL A 293 15.57 18.00 28.00
C VAL A 293 15.75 16.68 27.25
N LYS A 294 15.39 15.55 27.86
CA LYS A 294 15.51 14.23 27.23
C LYS A 294 14.55 14.02 26.04
N ARG A 295 13.41 14.72 26.01
CA ARG A 295 12.50 14.73 24.85
C ARG A 295 13.07 15.57 23.71
N ALA A 296 13.62 16.75 24.02
CA ALA A 296 14.27 17.61 23.05
C ALA A 296 15.49 16.93 22.41
N GLU A 297 16.33 16.26 23.21
CA GLU A 297 17.47 15.50 22.70
C GLU A 297 17.05 14.39 21.73
N ARG A 298 15.99 13.63 22.05
CA ARG A 298 15.45 12.60 21.16
C ARG A 298 14.90 13.20 19.86
N GLU A 299 14.22 14.33 19.94
CA GLU A 299 13.69 15.02 18.76
C GLU A 299 14.83 15.50 17.84
N ASP A 300 15.92 16.00 18.40
CA ASP A 300 17.10 16.42 17.63
C ASP A 300 17.85 15.23 17.00
N GLU A 301 17.90 14.08 17.68
CA GLU A 301 18.42 12.83 17.11
C GLU A 301 17.55 12.32 15.96
N GLU A 302 16.22 12.32 16.12
CA GLU A 302 15.28 11.94 15.07
C GLU A 302 15.39 12.88 13.86
N LYS A 303 15.56 14.19 14.07
CA LYS A 303 15.82 15.16 13.00
C LYS A 303 17.13 14.85 12.26
N LYS A 304 18.22 14.56 12.98
CA LYS A 304 19.51 14.17 12.37
C LYS A 304 19.37 12.88 11.56
N GLN A 305 18.68 11.87 12.09
CA GLN A 305 18.43 10.61 11.38
C GLN A 305 17.60 10.83 10.11
N ASN A 306 16.56 11.66 10.16
CA ASN A 306 15.75 12.00 9.00
C ASN A 306 16.58 12.70 7.90
N VAL A 307 17.48 13.61 8.28
CA VAL A 307 18.41 14.24 7.32
C VAL A 307 19.34 13.20 6.67
N VAL A 308 19.88 12.27 7.45
CA VAL A 308 20.76 11.19 6.94
C VAL A 308 20.00 10.26 5.99
N LEU A 309 18.77 9.85 6.34
CA LEU A 309 17.94 9.01 5.48
C LEU A 309 17.58 9.70 4.17
N GLU A 310 17.27 11.00 4.22
CA GLU A 310 16.99 11.80 3.04
C GLU A 310 18.24 11.97 2.16
N GLN A 311 19.41 12.17 2.75
CA GLN A 311 20.69 12.18 2.02
C GLN A 311 20.98 10.82 1.39
N GLN A 312 20.72 9.71 2.09
CA GLN A 312 20.88 8.36 1.56
C GLN A 312 19.92 8.08 0.41
N ARG A 313 18.67 8.53 0.49
CA ARG A 313 17.71 8.44 -0.61
C ARG A 313 18.22 9.17 -1.85
N ARG A 314 18.74 10.39 -1.67
CA ARG A 314 19.32 11.19 -2.77
C ARG A 314 20.56 10.55 -3.35
N SER A 315 21.48 10.07 -2.52
CA SER A 315 22.71 9.43 -2.99
C SER A 315 22.41 8.12 -3.74
N MET A 316 21.49 7.31 -3.24
CA MET A 316 21.02 6.10 -3.92
C MET A 316 20.33 6.44 -5.24
N GLY A 317 19.49 7.48 -5.27
CA GLY A 317 18.87 7.96 -6.51
C GLY A 317 19.90 8.40 -7.56
N GLN A 318 20.93 9.15 -7.14
CA GLN A 318 22.03 9.56 -8.02
C GLN A 318 22.88 8.37 -8.50
N GLN A 319 23.16 7.40 -7.64
CA GLN A 319 23.90 6.18 -8.01
C GLN A 319 23.11 5.34 -9.02
N MET A 320 21.80 5.20 -8.84
CA MET A 320 20.93 4.50 -9.80
C MET A 320 20.90 5.22 -11.16
N GLY A 321 20.88 6.56 -11.15
CA GLY A 321 21.00 7.38 -12.36
C GLY A 321 22.33 7.15 -13.08
N LYS A 322 23.46 7.26 -12.36
CA LYS A 322 24.81 7.03 -12.90
C LYS A 322 25.00 5.61 -13.43
N SER A 323 24.50 4.60 -12.73
CA SER A 323 24.57 3.20 -13.16
C SER A 323 23.76 2.96 -14.44
N ARG A 324 22.55 3.52 -14.53
CA ARG A 324 21.71 3.41 -15.74
C ARG A 324 22.35 4.11 -16.93
N GLU A 325 22.95 5.29 -16.74
CA GLU A 325 23.67 6.02 -17.78
C GLU A 325 24.91 5.24 -18.25
N GLN A 326 25.68 4.66 -17.33
CA GLN A 326 26.83 3.83 -17.65
C GLN A 326 26.44 2.61 -18.48
N MET A 327 25.39 1.88 -18.07
CA MET A 327 24.88 0.72 -18.82
C MET A 327 24.39 1.11 -20.23
N ALA A 328 23.71 2.26 -20.36
CA ALA A 328 23.28 2.78 -21.66
C ALA A 328 24.48 3.15 -22.55
N ARG A 329 25.51 3.79 -21.97
CA ARG A 329 26.74 4.17 -22.68
C ARG A 329 27.54 2.95 -23.13
N GLU A 330 27.63 1.92 -22.30
CA GLU A 330 28.29 0.66 -22.64
C GLU A 330 27.55 -0.10 -23.75
N LYS A 331 26.20 -0.14 -23.70
CA LYS A 331 25.37 -0.72 -24.77
C LYS A 331 25.59 0.00 -26.10
N MET A 332 25.50 1.33 -26.12
CA MET A 332 25.74 2.13 -27.32
C MET A 332 27.15 1.95 -27.88
N SER A 333 28.16 1.86 -27.01
CA SER A 333 29.54 1.58 -27.39
C SER A 333 29.70 0.18 -28.02
N ARG A 334 29.05 -0.83 -27.45
CA ARG A 334 29.07 -2.21 -27.97
C ARG A 334 28.40 -2.28 -29.35
N ASP A 335 27.24 -1.66 -29.50
CA ASP A 335 26.52 -1.63 -30.78
C ASP A 335 27.31 -0.87 -31.85
N ALA A 336 27.94 0.25 -31.49
CA ALA A 336 28.82 0.99 -32.40
C ALA A 336 30.06 0.17 -32.81
N LYS A 337 30.68 -0.57 -31.89
CA LYS A 337 31.80 -1.47 -32.20
C LYS A 337 31.37 -2.62 -33.11
N MET A 338 30.20 -3.21 -32.88
CA MET A 338 29.65 -4.26 -33.75
C MET A 338 29.35 -3.75 -35.14
N ARG A 339 28.78 -2.54 -35.28
CA ARG A 339 28.56 -1.89 -36.58
C ARG A 339 29.86 -1.60 -37.32
N LYS A 340 30.89 -1.08 -36.61
CA LYS A 340 32.21 -0.86 -37.21
C LYS A 340 32.85 -2.17 -37.67
N LYS A 341 32.80 -3.22 -36.84
CA LYS A 341 33.34 -4.54 -37.18
C LYS A 341 32.60 -5.17 -38.37
N ALA A 342 31.28 -5.13 -38.39
CA ALA A 342 30.48 -5.59 -39.53
C ALA A 342 30.82 -4.84 -40.82
N LYS A 343 31.01 -3.51 -40.75
CA LYS A 343 31.45 -2.71 -41.90
C LYS A 343 32.85 -3.11 -42.37
N THR A 344 33.81 -3.33 -41.47
CA THR A 344 35.16 -3.77 -41.86
C THR A 344 35.16 -5.19 -42.42
N ASP A 345 34.37 -6.08 -41.86
CA ASP A 345 34.28 -7.48 -42.28
C ASP A 345 33.61 -7.56 -43.67
N ALA A 346 32.56 -6.78 -43.90
CA ALA A 346 31.93 -6.66 -45.22
C ALA A 346 32.87 -6.07 -46.29
N LEU A 347 33.72 -5.10 -45.92
CA LEU A 347 34.74 -4.57 -46.83
C LEU A 347 35.79 -5.63 -47.17
N ARG A 348 36.30 -6.38 -46.18
CA ARG A 348 37.24 -7.48 -46.42
C ARG A 348 36.64 -8.58 -47.30
N GLU A 349 35.38 -8.94 -47.08
CA GLU A 349 34.70 -9.96 -47.90
C GLU A 349 34.51 -9.46 -49.34
N ARG A 350 34.13 -8.19 -49.51
CA ARG A 350 34.03 -7.57 -50.84
C ARG A 350 35.39 -7.52 -51.55
N GLU A 351 36.47 -7.26 -50.83
CA GLU A 351 37.84 -7.29 -51.38
C GLU A 351 38.26 -8.71 -51.76
N ARG A 352 37.92 -9.72 -50.94
CA ARG A 352 38.15 -11.13 -51.26
C ARG A 352 37.43 -11.55 -52.55
N ILE A 353 36.13 -11.28 -52.66
CA ILE A 353 35.33 -11.60 -53.86
C ILE A 353 35.91 -10.87 -55.09
N ARG A 354 36.32 -9.60 -54.92
CA ARG A 354 36.95 -8.84 -56.02
C ARG A 354 38.29 -9.47 -56.45
N ALA A 355 39.10 -9.96 -55.51
CA ALA A 355 40.36 -10.64 -55.82
C ALA A 355 40.13 -11.98 -56.51
N GLU A 356 39.13 -12.77 -56.08
CA GLU A 356 38.76 -14.04 -56.73
C GLU A 356 38.24 -13.81 -58.16
N LEU A 357 37.38 -12.82 -58.37
CA LEU A 357 36.93 -12.42 -59.72
C LEU A 357 38.06 -11.88 -60.59
N ALA A 358 39.04 -11.18 -60.01
CA ALA A 358 40.21 -10.70 -60.74
C ALA A 358 41.12 -11.86 -61.19
N LYS A 359 41.29 -12.89 -60.34
CA LYS A 359 42.00 -14.13 -60.69
C LYS A 359 41.30 -14.89 -61.80
N ASP A 360 39.98 -15.14 -61.67
CA ASP A 360 39.18 -15.79 -62.72
C ASP A 360 39.21 -15.00 -64.04
N LYS A 361 39.11 -13.68 -63.98
CA LYS A 361 39.23 -12.80 -65.16
C LYS A 361 40.62 -12.85 -65.81
N ALA A 362 41.69 -12.95 -65.00
CA ALA A 362 43.05 -13.09 -65.51
C ALA A 362 43.27 -14.46 -66.17
N GLU A 363 42.74 -15.53 -65.57
CA GLU A 363 42.79 -16.89 -66.14
C GLU A 363 42.02 -16.98 -67.46
N ARG A 364 40.82 -16.39 -67.55
CA ARG A 364 40.08 -16.27 -68.82
C ARG A 364 40.85 -15.50 -69.88
N LYS A 365 41.52 -14.41 -69.49
CA LYS A 365 42.33 -13.61 -70.41
C LYS A 365 43.56 -14.39 -70.90
N ALA A 366 44.22 -15.13 -70.02
CA ALA A 366 45.36 -15.99 -70.38
C ALA A 366 44.93 -17.14 -71.31
N ASN A 367 43.73 -17.70 -71.09
CA ASN A 367 43.21 -18.84 -71.84
C ASN A 367 42.30 -18.44 -73.03
N LYS A 368 42.48 -17.22 -73.58
CA LYS A 368 41.78 -16.69 -74.77
C LYS A 368 40.23 -16.84 -74.70
N GLY A 369 39.64 -16.70 -73.51
CA GLY A 369 38.19 -16.69 -73.31
C GLY A 369 37.52 -18.06 -73.07
N LYS A 370 38.27 -19.16 -72.98
CA LYS A 370 37.72 -20.49 -72.65
C LYS A 370 38.13 -20.92 -71.23
N LEU A 371 37.16 -21.14 -70.34
CA LEU A 371 37.40 -21.65 -68.98
C LEU A 371 37.63 -23.17 -69.01
N GLY A 372 38.70 -23.63 -68.37
CA GLY A 372 39.01 -25.06 -68.27
C GLY A 372 38.15 -25.72 -67.18
N SER A 373 37.09 -26.40 -67.59
CA SER A 373 36.29 -27.35 -66.79
C SER A 373 35.30 -26.81 -65.74
N ARG A 374 34.38 -27.73 -65.41
CA ARG A 374 33.06 -27.63 -64.80
C ARG A 374 33.15 -27.24 -63.32
N ILE A 375 32.57 -26.10 -62.95
CA ILE A 375 32.29 -25.71 -61.56
C ILE A 375 31.39 -26.80 -60.94
N GLY A 376 31.97 -27.57 -60.02
CA GLY A 376 31.26 -28.56 -59.22
C GLY A 376 30.41 -27.89 -58.15
N VAL A 377 29.23 -28.46 -57.95
CA VAL A 377 28.18 -28.09 -56.98
C VAL A 377 28.63 -28.39 -55.54
N ASN A 378 29.58 -27.63 -54.99
CA ASN A 378 29.75 -27.44 -53.54
C ASN A 378 30.82 -26.38 -53.28
N GLY A 379 30.38 -25.12 -53.19
CA GLY A 379 31.25 -24.01 -52.82
C GLY A 379 30.69 -22.68 -53.30
N TYR A 380 29.78 -22.11 -52.51
CA TYR A 380 29.20 -20.77 -52.65
C TYR A 380 27.99 -20.65 -53.59
N ALA A 381 26.80 -20.90 -53.02
CA ALA A 381 25.53 -20.40 -53.54
C ALA A 381 25.22 -19.07 -52.82
N PRO A 382 25.46 -17.89 -53.44
CA PRO A 382 24.85 -16.68 -52.93
C PRO A 382 23.34 -16.80 -53.13
N ASP A 383 22.54 -16.62 -52.08
CA ASP A 383 21.08 -16.56 -52.20
C ASP A 383 20.73 -15.49 -53.22
N GLY A 384 20.34 -15.96 -54.41
CA GLY A 384 19.88 -15.11 -55.50
C GLY A 384 18.57 -14.49 -55.07
N ILE A 385 18.58 -13.18 -54.85
CA ILE A 385 17.37 -12.37 -54.84
C ILE A 385 16.77 -12.53 -56.25
N GLN A 386 15.77 -13.40 -56.38
CA GLN A 386 14.95 -13.49 -57.57
C GLN A 386 14.16 -12.19 -57.70
N TYR A 387 14.57 -11.32 -58.61
CA TYR A 387 13.67 -10.34 -59.19
C TYR A 387 12.89 -11.06 -60.29
N ASP A 388 11.65 -11.42 -59.99
CA ASP A 388 10.69 -11.82 -61.01
C ASP A 388 10.37 -10.58 -61.86
N VAL A 389 10.97 -10.52 -63.05
CA VAL A 389 10.56 -9.59 -64.12
C VAL A 389 9.72 -10.41 -65.09
N GLU A 390 8.40 -10.38 -64.89
CA GLU A 390 7.45 -10.89 -65.88
C GLU A 390 7.25 -9.85 -66.98
N THR A 391 7.54 -10.25 -68.22
CA THR A 391 7.20 -9.51 -69.43
C THR A 391 5.81 -9.94 -69.91
N LYS A 392 4.83 -9.03 -69.87
CA LYS A 392 3.60 -9.14 -70.66
C LYS A 392 3.29 -7.79 -71.31
N LYS A 393 3.13 -7.82 -72.63
CA LYS A 393 2.58 -6.74 -73.45
C LYS A 393 1.06 -6.81 -73.42
N ASP A 394 0.44 -5.66 -73.14
CA ASP A 394 -0.76 -5.00 -73.71
C ASP A 394 -1.90 -5.92 -74.23
N GLU A 395 -3.20 -5.68 -73.99
CA GLU A 395 -3.94 -4.46 -73.67
C GLU A 395 -5.41 -4.83 -73.28
N THR A 396 -6.18 -3.85 -72.81
CA THR A 396 -7.65 -3.77 -72.60
C THR A 396 -8.26 -4.02 -71.20
N ASP A 397 -8.74 -2.89 -70.67
CA ASP A 397 -9.98 -2.65 -69.91
C ASP A 397 -10.13 -2.90 -68.39
N ALA A 398 -10.69 -1.83 -67.80
CA ALA A 398 -11.55 -1.75 -66.61
C ALA A 398 -10.99 -2.16 -65.23
N LYS A 399 -10.78 -1.13 -64.40
CA LYS A 399 -10.65 -1.17 -62.94
C LYS A 399 -11.84 -1.93 -62.30
N PRO A 400 -11.59 -2.83 -61.33
CA PRO A 400 -12.05 -2.48 -59.98
C PRO A 400 -11.07 -2.84 -58.85
N ALA A 401 -11.44 -2.30 -57.69
CA ALA A 401 -10.85 -2.27 -56.36
C ALA A 401 -10.06 -3.51 -55.86
N LYS A 402 -8.98 -3.22 -55.12
CA LYS A 402 -8.24 -4.17 -54.26
C LYS A 402 -9.09 -4.57 -53.04
N PRO A 403 -9.19 -5.87 -52.68
CA PRO A 403 -9.69 -6.26 -51.37
C PRO A 403 -8.61 -5.97 -50.31
N ARG A 404 -8.99 -5.23 -49.26
CA ARG A 404 -8.22 -5.10 -48.03
C ARG A 404 -8.15 -6.48 -47.37
N VAL A 405 -6.93 -6.94 -47.09
CA VAL A 405 -6.69 -8.12 -46.26
C VAL A 405 -7.16 -7.80 -44.84
N ALA A 406 -8.20 -8.50 -44.40
CA ALA A 406 -8.70 -8.52 -43.03
C ALA A 406 -7.67 -9.19 -42.09
N PRO A 407 -7.67 -8.87 -40.77
CA PRO A 407 -6.79 -9.54 -39.82
C PRO A 407 -7.13 -11.03 -39.77
N GLN A 408 -6.12 -11.87 -40.00
CA GLN A 408 -6.27 -13.32 -39.98
C GLN A 408 -6.67 -13.77 -38.57
N LYS A 409 -7.83 -14.44 -38.48
CA LYS A 409 -8.20 -15.24 -37.32
C LYS A 409 -7.21 -16.40 -37.22
N VAL A 410 -6.68 -16.63 -36.04
CA VAL A 410 -5.84 -17.79 -35.72
C VAL A 410 -6.70 -19.05 -35.75
N ASP A 411 -6.40 -19.96 -36.68
CA ASP A 411 -7.00 -21.29 -36.73
C ASP A 411 -6.58 -22.10 -35.50
N LEU A 412 -7.52 -22.26 -34.56
CA LEU A 412 -7.44 -23.20 -33.44
C LEU A 412 -7.84 -24.59 -33.96
N GLY A 413 -6.98 -25.59 -33.81
CA GLY A 413 -7.41 -26.99 -33.96
C GLY A 413 -6.49 -27.94 -34.74
N LYS A 414 -5.20 -27.67 -34.89
CA LYS A 414 -4.24 -28.69 -35.36
C LYS A 414 -2.98 -28.69 -34.49
N ASN A 415 -2.72 -29.82 -33.83
CA ASN A 415 -1.47 -30.14 -33.15
C ASN A 415 -0.28 -30.06 -34.12
N THR A 416 0.24 -28.85 -34.32
CA THR A 416 1.50 -28.66 -35.03
C THR A 416 2.66 -28.90 -34.06
N PRO A 417 3.78 -29.47 -34.52
CA PRO A 417 4.98 -29.62 -33.69
C PRO A 417 5.49 -28.27 -33.15
N SER A 418 5.07 -27.15 -33.75
CA SER A 418 5.35 -25.80 -33.25
C SER A 418 4.65 -25.49 -31.92
N THR A 419 3.43 -26.02 -31.70
CA THR A 419 2.64 -25.78 -30.49
C THR A 419 3.27 -26.48 -29.29
N GLN A 420 3.68 -27.74 -29.46
CA GLN A 420 4.38 -28.52 -28.42
C GLN A 420 5.68 -27.85 -27.97
N LYS A 421 6.47 -27.31 -28.91
CA LYS A 421 7.71 -26.57 -28.60
C LYS A 421 7.44 -25.31 -27.78
N LYS A 422 6.38 -24.56 -28.11
CA LYS A 422 5.97 -23.37 -27.33
C LYS A 422 5.57 -23.74 -25.91
N ILE A 423 4.85 -24.86 -25.74
CA ILE A 423 4.49 -25.37 -24.41
C ILE A 423 5.75 -25.66 -23.60
N GLU A 424 6.74 -26.36 -24.16
CA GLU A 424 8.02 -26.63 -23.50
C GLU A 424 8.77 -25.36 -23.14
N GLU A 425 8.82 -24.38 -24.04
CA GLU A 425 9.44 -23.07 -23.79
C GLU A 425 8.77 -22.35 -22.61
N TYR A 426 7.43 -22.38 -22.51
CA TYR A 426 6.73 -21.77 -21.38
C TYR A 426 6.95 -22.53 -20.07
N ILE A 427 7.01 -23.86 -20.10
CA ILE A 427 7.34 -24.68 -18.92
C ILE A 427 8.75 -24.35 -18.45
N GLN A 428 9.72 -24.24 -19.36
CA GLN A 428 11.09 -23.83 -19.05
C GLN A 428 11.11 -22.43 -18.43
N LYS A 429 10.41 -21.46 -19.02
CA LYS A 429 10.29 -20.09 -18.44
C LYS A 429 9.73 -20.12 -17.03
N ILE A 430 8.67 -20.89 -16.78
CA ILE A 430 8.08 -21.02 -15.42
C ILE A 430 9.09 -21.65 -14.45
N SER A 431 9.85 -22.67 -14.88
CA SER A 431 10.87 -23.32 -14.05
C SER A 431 12.04 -22.39 -13.67
N THR A 432 12.31 -21.33 -14.43
CA THR A 432 13.34 -20.34 -14.06
C THR A 432 13.00 -19.51 -12.81
N TYR A 433 11.72 -19.43 -12.43
CA TYR A 433 11.28 -18.67 -11.26
C TYR A 433 11.54 -19.44 -9.95
N ARG A 434 12.81 -19.54 -9.56
CA ARG A 434 13.26 -20.32 -8.39
C ARG A 434 13.17 -19.56 -7.06
N ALA A 435 13.23 -18.23 -7.10
CA ALA A 435 13.11 -17.39 -5.91
C ALA A 435 11.74 -17.59 -5.24
N GLY A 436 11.71 -17.86 -3.92
CA GLY A 436 10.46 -18.05 -3.16
C GLY A 436 9.72 -19.38 -3.42
N GLY A 437 10.25 -20.24 -4.29
CA GLY A 437 9.60 -21.51 -4.66
C GLY A 437 8.32 -21.33 -5.47
N ASP A 438 8.07 -20.14 -6.01
CA ASP A 438 6.78 -19.82 -6.62
C ASP A 438 6.60 -20.44 -8.01
N GLY A 439 7.68 -20.68 -8.76
CA GLY A 439 7.65 -21.46 -10.00
C GLY A 439 7.12 -22.88 -9.78
N GLY A 440 7.58 -23.56 -8.73
CA GLY A 440 7.08 -24.88 -8.34
C GLY A 440 5.62 -24.87 -7.91
N LYS A 441 5.19 -23.83 -7.18
CA LYS A 441 3.76 -23.65 -6.81
C LYS A 441 2.89 -23.45 -8.06
N CYS A 442 3.36 -22.68 -9.05
CA CYS A 442 2.68 -22.47 -10.33
C CYS A 442 2.55 -23.79 -11.11
N LEU A 443 3.65 -24.53 -11.27
CA LEU A 443 3.67 -25.84 -11.95
C LEU A 443 2.73 -26.85 -11.28
N LYS A 444 2.66 -26.87 -9.95
CA LYS A 444 1.72 -27.72 -9.20
C LYS A 444 0.26 -27.40 -9.50
N VAL A 445 -0.11 -26.13 -9.62
CA VAL A 445 -1.48 -25.72 -9.95
C VAL A 445 -1.80 -26.00 -11.43
N LEU A 446 -0.86 -25.73 -12.34
CA LEU A 446 -1.02 -26.07 -13.76
C LEU A 446 -1.18 -27.59 -13.97
N LYS A 447 -0.39 -28.41 -13.27
CA LYS A 447 -0.54 -29.86 -13.21
C LYS A 447 -1.94 -30.25 -12.75
N ALA A 448 -2.49 -29.60 -11.72
CA ALA A 448 -3.83 -29.92 -11.23
C ALA A 448 -4.92 -29.56 -12.25
N TYR A 449 -4.83 -28.41 -12.91
CA TYR A 449 -5.82 -28.00 -13.92
C TYR A 449 -5.80 -28.89 -15.16
N VAL A 450 -4.61 -29.10 -15.75
CA VAL A 450 -4.48 -29.94 -16.93
C VAL A 450 -4.70 -31.42 -16.60
N GLY A 451 -4.20 -31.89 -15.45
CA GLY A 451 -4.32 -33.28 -15.01
C GLY A 451 -5.75 -33.69 -14.69
N ASN A 452 -6.53 -32.84 -14.01
CA ASN A 452 -7.94 -33.15 -13.72
C ASN A 452 -8.77 -33.26 -15.00
N VAL A 453 -8.51 -32.41 -15.99
CA VAL A 453 -9.17 -32.49 -17.30
C VAL A 453 -8.75 -33.76 -18.04
N ALA A 454 -7.46 -34.07 -18.07
CA ALA A 454 -6.94 -35.25 -18.77
C ALA A 454 -7.44 -36.57 -18.17
N ASP A 455 -7.58 -36.65 -16.83
CA ASP A 455 -7.90 -37.89 -16.12
C ASP A 455 -9.40 -38.11 -15.90
N LYS A 456 -10.17 -37.04 -15.63
CA LYS A 456 -11.58 -37.13 -15.23
C LYS A 456 -12.56 -36.53 -16.24
N ASP A 457 -12.09 -35.66 -17.14
CA ASP A 457 -12.86 -35.02 -18.23
C ASP A 457 -14.28 -34.53 -17.85
N ASP A 458 -14.51 -34.14 -16.59
CA ASP A 458 -15.80 -33.61 -16.15
C ASP A 458 -15.96 -32.13 -16.53
N GLU A 459 -17.19 -31.69 -16.80
CA GLU A 459 -17.53 -30.29 -17.14
C GLU A 459 -17.01 -29.28 -16.10
N LYS A 460 -17.02 -29.67 -14.82
CA LYS A 460 -16.50 -28.86 -13.72
C LYS A 460 -15.02 -28.49 -13.89
N TYR A 461 -14.21 -29.37 -14.48
CA TYR A 461 -12.77 -29.14 -14.67
C TYR A 461 -12.45 -28.42 -15.98
N ARG A 462 -13.42 -28.36 -16.91
CA ARG A 462 -13.30 -27.60 -18.17
C ARG A 462 -13.44 -26.09 -17.95
N THR A 463 -13.92 -25.64 -16.79
CA THR A 463 -14.03 -24.22 -16.44
C THR A 463 -13.10 -23.82 -15.30
N ILE A 464 -12.27 -22.81 -15.53
CA ILE A 464 -11.37 -22.23 -14.54
C ILE A 464 -11.79 -20.78 -14.26
N LYS A 465 -12.12 -20.47 -13.01
CA LYS A 465 -12.40 -19.09 -12.59
C LYS A 465 -11.10 -18.33 -12.36
N THR A 466 -10.87 -17.23 -13.08
CA THR A 466 -9.66 -16.42 -12.91
C THR A 466 -9.64 -15.65 -11.60
N ASP A 467 -10.81 -15.45 -10.99
CA ASP A 467 -10.92 -14.77 -9.70
C ASP A 467 -10.51 -15.59 -8.49
N ASN A 468 -10.37 -16.91 -8.66
CA ASN A 468 -9.90 -17.78 -7.60
C ASN A 468 -8.51 -17.33 -7.13
N ASN A 469 -8.32 -17.26 -5.81
CA ASN A 469 -7.06 -16.90 -5.17
C ASN A 469 -5.89 -17.74 -5.73
N ALA A 470 -6.11 -19.04 -5.98
CA ALA A 470 -5.10 -19.91 -6.58
C ALA A 470 -4.64 -19.43 -7.97
N TYR A 471 -5.57 -18.94 -8.81
CA TYR A 471 -5.23 -18.42 -10.13
C TYR A 471 -4.55 -17.04 -10.04
N LYS A 472 -5.10 -16.12 -9.23
CA LYS A 472 -4.59 -14.76 -9.04
C LYS A 472 -3.16 -14.72 -8.50
N THR A 473 -2.83 -15.59 -7.55
CA THR A 473 -1.51 -15.59 -6.91
C THR A 473 -0.50 -16.48 -7.63
N LYS A 474 -0.92 -17.62 -8.19
CA LYS A 474 0.00 -18.65 -8.70
C LYS A 474 0.06 -18.78 -10.21
N ILE A 475 -0.87 -18.21 -10.98
CA ILE A 475 -0.87 -18.32 -12.46
C ILE A 475 -0.80 -16.94 -13.12
N LYS A 476 -1.61 -15.98 -12.68
CA LYS A 476 -1.67 -14.62 -13.25
C LYS A 476 -0.32 -13.88 -13.28
N PRO A 477 0.55 -13.93 -12.24
CA PRO A 477 1.81 -13.17 -12.25
C PRO A 477 2.92 -13.83 -13.09
N PHE A 478 2.78 -15.11 -13.46
CA PHE A 478 3.82 -15.83 -14.20
C PHE A 478 3.66 -15.66 -15.71
N LEU A 479 4.71 -15.09 -16.32
CA LEU A 479 4.81 -14.91 -17.77
C LEU A 479 4.87 -16.29 -18.45
N GLY A 480 3.81 -16.64 -19.17
CA GLY A 480 3.69 -17.89 -19.92
C GLY A 480 2.66 -18.87 -19.37
N ALA A 481 2.25 -18.78 -18.09
CA ALA A 481 1.29 -19.72 -17.50
C ALA A 481 -0.12 -19.60 -18.12
N LYS A 482 -0.63 -18.38 -18.29
CA LYS A 482 -1.89 -18.12 -19.01
C LYS A 482 -1.79 -18.55 -20.48
N GLN A 483 -0.65 -18.29 -21.13
CA GLN A 483 -0.46 -18.62 -22.54
C GLN A 483 -0.39 -20.13 -22.78
N LEU A 484 0.19 -20.87 -21.84
CA LEU A 484 0.19 -22.33 -21.86
C LEU A 484 -1.25 -22.87 -21.82
N LEU A 485 -2.12 -22.35 -20.94
CA LEU A 485 -3.53 -22.74 -20.90
C LEU A 485 -4.25 -22.42 -22.22
N LEU A 486 -3.98 -21.25 -22.82
CA LEU A 486 -4.52 -20.88 -24.14
C LEU A 486 -4.08 -21.84 -25.25
N LEU A 487 -2.81 -22.27 -25.24
CA LEU A 487 -2.28 -23.22 -26.23
C LEU A 487 -2.85 -24.64 -26.07
N VAL A 488 -3.15 -25.02 -24.83
CA VAL A 488 -3.79 -26.31 -24.53
C VAL A 488 -5.27 -26.35 -24.98
N GLY A 489 -5.88 -25.18 -25.21
CA GLY A 489 -7.24 -25.06 -25.74
C GLY A 489 -8.23 -24.32 -24.84
N PHE A 490 -7.77 -23.74 -23.72
CA PHE A 490 -8.63 -22.90 -22.88
C PHE A 490 -8.81 -21.52 -23.53
N SER A 491 -10.05 -21.15 -23.85
CA SER A 491 -10.42 -19.83 -24.32
C SER A 491 -11.02 -18.98 -23.20
N GLN A 492 -10.99 -17.66 -23.34
CA GLN A 492 -11.75 -16.77 -22.46
C GLN A 492 -13.24 -16.97 -22.74
N GLY A 493 -14.02 -17.24 -21.70
CA GLY A 493 -15.47 -17.41 -21.79
C GLY A 493 -16.21 -16.08 -21.99
N GLU A 494 -17.55 -16.15 -22.03
CA GLU A 494 -18.42 -14.97 -22.20
C GLU A 494 -18.22 -13.91 -21.11
N HIS A 495 -17.91 -14.36 -19.89
CA HIS A 495 -17.43 -13.50 -18.81
C HIS A 495 -15.91 -13.52 -18.80
N SER A 496 -15.28 -12.35 -18.84
CA SER A 496 -13.81 -12.16 -18.85
C SER A 496 -13.09 -12.89 -17.72
N ASP A 497 -13.81 -13.22 -16.65
CA ASP A 497 -13.29 -13.80 -15.43
C ASP A 497 -13.30 -15.34 -15.42
N THR A 498 -13.62 -15.96 -16.56
CA THR A 498 -13.66 -17.42 -16.72
C THR A 498 -12.86 -17.87 -17.94
N LEU A 499 -12.04 -18.91 -17.77
CA LEU A 499 -11.46 -19.68 -18.89
C LEU A 499 -12.24 -20.97 -19.05
N VAL A 500 -12.66 -21.26 -20.27
CA VAL A 500 -13.42 -22.47 -20.63
C VAL A 500 -12.62 -23.24 -21.68
N LEU A 501 -12.47 -24.54 -21.47
CA LEU A 501 -11.87 -25.45 -22.44
C LEU A 501 -12.88 -25.79 -23.53
N SER A 502 -12.47 -25.66 -24.79
CA SER A 502 -13.29 -26.08 -25.93
C SER A 502 -13.62 -27.57 -25.85
N PRO A 503 -14.86 -28.01 -26.15
CA PRO A 503 -15.21 -29.43 -26.21
C PRO A 503 -14.39 -30.20 -27.26
N ASP A 504 -13.86 -29.50 -28.27
CA ASP A 504 -13.03 -30.05 -29.35
C ASP A 504 -11.53 -30.06 -29.01
N ALA A 505 -11.16 -29.88 -27.73
CA ALA A 505 -9.77 -29.84 -27.32
C ALA A 505 -9.04 -31.19 -27.55
N ASP A 506 -7.81 -31.11 -28.05
CA ASP A 506 -6.98 -32.26 -28.37
C ASP A 506 -6.57 -33.04 -27.09
N LYS A 507 -7.27 -34.14 -26.81
CA LYS A 507 -6.99 -35.01 -25.64
C LYS A 507 -5.54 -35.52 -25.61
N CYS A 508 -4.96 -35.81 -26.77
CA CYS A 508 -3.56 -36.24 -26.87
C CYS A 508 -2.59 -35.16 -26.36
N LEU A 509 -2.83 -33.89 -26.73
CA LEU A 509 -2.02 -32.76 -26.28
C LEU A 509 -2.15 -32.56 -24.76
N LEU A 510 -3.35 -32.74 -24.20
CA LEU A 510 -3.60 -32.66 -22.76
C LEU A 510 -2.78 -33.72 -21.98
N VAL A 511 -2.73 -34.95 -22.48
CA VAL A 511 -1.94 -36.02 -21.85
C VAL A 511 -0.44 -35.76 -21.95
N GLU A 512 0.05 -35.31 -23.11
CA GLU A 512 1.46 -34.95 -23.28
C GLU A 512 1.87 -33.74 -22.42
N THR A 513 1.03 -32.70 -22.37
CA THR A 513 1.30 -31.51 -21.54
C THR A 513 1.28 -31.85 -20.06
N LYS A 514 0.37 -32.75 -19.61
CA LYS A 514 0.40 -33.30 -18.26
C LYS A 514 1.75 -33.97 -17.98
N ALA A 515 2.20 -34.89 -18.82
CA ALA A 515 3.47 -35.59 -18.63
C ALA A 515 4.67 -34.62 -18.55
N LYS A 516 4.69 -33.59 -19.40
CA LYS A 516 5.74 -32.56 -19.38
C LYS A 516 5.70 -31.69 -18.11
N LEU A 517 4.51 -31.33 -17.64
CA LEU A 517 4.33 -30.61 -16.38
C LEU A 517 4.74 -31.46 -15.16
N GLU A 518 4.48 -32.77 -15.19
CA GLU A 518 4.91 -33.71 -14.16
C GLU A 518 6.43 -33.85 -14.12
N ALA A 519 7.06 -34.02 -15.28
CA ALA A 519 8.52 -34.07 -15.40
C ALA A 519 9.17 -32.75 -14.93
N ALA A 520 8.63 -31.60 -15.33
CA ALA A 520 9.15 -30.31 -14.93
C ALA A 520 8.95 -30.02 -13.43
N PHE A 521 7.83 -30.46 -12.84
CA PHE A 521 7.60 -30.33 -11.41
C PHE A 521 8.50 -31.26 -10.59
N ALA A 522 8.79 -32.47 -11.10
CA ALA A 522 9.73 -33.38 -10.44
C ALA A 522 11.20 -32.91 -10.54
N ALA A 523 11.55 -32.18 -11.61
CA ALA A 523 12.90 -31.64 -11.83
C ALA A 523 13.17 -30.32 -11.11
N TYR A 524 12.12 -29.60 -10.69
CA TYR A 524 12.19 -28.30 -10.01
C TYR A 524 12.45 -28.46 -8.51
#